data_AF-A0A3R7JX52-F1
#
_entry.id   AF-A0A3R7JX52-F1
#
_cell.length_a   1.000
_cell.length_b   1.000
_cell.length_c   1.000
_cell.angle_alpha   90.00
_cell.angle_beta   90.00
_cell.angle_gamma   90.00
#
_symmetry.space_group_name_H-M   'P 1'
#
loop_
_entity.id
_entity.type
_entity.pdbx_description
1 polymer ?
#
loop_
_entity_poly.entity_id
_entity_poly.type
_entity_poly.pdbx_seq_one_letter_code
_entity_poly.pdbx_strand_id
1 'polypeptide(L)'
;MNSKQANEVLSDLLMKCDEQGIELPENPWMALREAIIALRDAVDQEVQCLEMEKALEQLKIKYGTSTQDAEAAATSTPRLGRRQKRTLMQDLPKRKRSSLVLESDSDEDFGGQTGATVDVLSPVASSKKNVKKSRIHEQVQETPAARAENQTLVNQLVELGQFEMRHGHTQRGLARLRAAMQIRDARMVVTSGAQAKKLERVGPSVATKVDQLLNEGLEAALREYDEDDEAMAVAK
;
A
#
# COMPACT_ATOMS: atom_id res chain seq x y z
N MET A 1 -10.38 -22.51 2.17
CA MET A 1 -11.36 -22.08 3.19
C MET A 1 -12.24 -20.98 2.63
N ASN A 2 -13.55 -21.05 2.87
CA ASN A 2 -14.47 -19.96 2.53
C ASN A 2 -14.35 -18.84 3.57
N SER A 3 -14.59 -17.59 3.17
CA SER A 3 -14.49 -16.43 4.07
C SER A 3 -15.40 -16.54 5.30
N LYS A 4 -16.55 -17.22 5.18
CA LYS A 4 -17.47 -17.50 6.29
C LYS A 4 -16.85 -18.43 7.33
N GLN A 5 -16.21 -19.52 6.89
CA GLN A 5 -15.58 -20.51 7.76
C GLN A 5 -14.39 -19.90 8.52
N ALA A 6 -13.60 -19.05 7.86
CA ALA A 6 -12.48 -18.38 8.52
C ALA A 6 -12.93 -17.43 9.64
N ASN A 7 -14.06 -16.74 9.45
CA ASN A 7 -14.63 -15.87 10.49
C ASN A 7 -15.22 -16.68 11.66
N GLU A 8 -15.84 -17.83 11.39
CA GLU A 8 -16.34 -18.75 12.42
C GLU A 8 -15.20 -19.27 13.28
N VAL A 9 -14.12 -19.76 12.67
CA VAL A 9 -12.91 -20.23 13.39
C VAL A 9 -12.30 -19.11 14.24
N LEU A 10 -12.19 -17.91 13.68
CA LEU A 10 -11.62 -16.78 14.42
C LEU A 10 -12.48 -16.40 15.63
N SER A 11 -13.80 -16.41 15.46
CA SER A 11 -14.74 -16.14 16.56
C SER A 11 -14.66 -17.22 17.65
N ASP A 12 -14.58 -18.50 17.25
CA ASP A 12 -14.45 -19.63 18.17
C ASP A 12 -13.12 -19.58 18.95
N LEU A 13 -12.03 -19.17 18.29
CA LEU A 13 -10.73 -19.00 18.94
C LEU A 13 -10.77 -17.92 20.01
N LEU A 14 -11.34 -16.74 19.70
CA LEU A 14 -11.44 -15.63 20.66
C LEU A 14 -12.31 -16.01 21.87
N MET A 15 -13.43 -16.71 21.63
CA MET A 15 -14.29 -17.21 22.71
C MET A 15 -13.52 -18.17 23.64
N LYS A 16 -12.69 -19.06 23.08
CA LYS A 16 -11.84 -19.96 23.87
C LYS A 16 -10.71 -19.24 24.61
N CYS A 17 -10.19 -18.14 24.08
CA CYS A 17 -9.23 -17.30 24.81
C CYS A 17 -9.87 -16.70 26.06
N ASP A 18 -11.10 -16.21 25.96
CA ASP A 18 -11.86 -15.67 27.10
C ASP A 18 -12.15 -16.76 28.14
N GLU A 19 -12.54 -17.96 27.70
CA GLU A 19 -12.79 -19.12 28.58
C GLU A 19 -11.52 -19.58 29.32
N GLN A 20 -10.36 -19.50 28.67
CA GLN A 20 -9.08 -19.89 29.26
C GLN A 20 -8.40 -18.75 30.04
N GLY A 21 -9.03 -17.58 30.14
CA GLY A 21 -8.50 -16.42 30.85
C GLY A 21 -7.23 -15.85 30.21
N ILE A 22 -7.08 -15.97 28.90
CA ILE A 22 -5.94 -15.39 28.17
C ILE A 22 -6.21 -13.89 27.99
N GLU A 23 -5.37 -13.04 28.60
CA GLU A 23 -5.52 -11.58 28.54
C GLU A 23 -5.04 -11.03 27.18
N LEU A 24 -5.92 -11.06 26.19
CA LEU A 24 -5.66 -10.45 24.89
C LEU A 24 -5.50 -8.91 25.02
N PRO A 25 -4.77 -8.26 24.09
CA PRO A 25 -4.57 -6.81 24.11
C PRO A 25 -5.88 -6.01 24.18
N GLU A 26 -5.92 -4.95 25.00
CA GLU A 26 -7.09 -4.07 25.21
C GLU A 26 -7.62 -3.44 23.90
N ASN A 27 -6.74 -3.28 22.91
CA ASN A 27 -7.12 -2.82 21.58
C ASN A 27 -7.73 -3.97 20.75
N PRO A 28 -9.02 -3.89 20.37
CA PRO A 28 -9.72 -5.00 19.71
C PRO A 28 -9.12 -5.36 18.35
N TRP A 29 -8.59 -4.36 17.63
CA TRP A 29 -7.92 -4.59 16.34
C TRP A 29 -6.58 -5.33 16.50
N MET A 30 -5.87 -5.09 17.61
CA MET A 30 -4.61 -5.74 17.92
C MET A 30 -4.84 -7.19 18.36
N ALA A 31 -5.86 -7.44 19.19
CA ALA A 31 -6.29 -8.79 19.56
C ALA A 31 -6.68 -9.63 18.33
N LEU A 32 -7.47 -9.05 17.40
CA LEU A 32 -7.82 -9.70 16.13
C LEU A 32 -6.60 -10.02 15.27
N ARG A 33 -5.64 -9.09 15.16
CA ARG A 33 -4.40 -9.30 14.42
C ARG A 33 -3.61 -10.49 14.99
N GLU A 34 -3.42 -10.53 16.30
CA GLU A 34 -2.64 -11.61 16.95
C GLU A 34 -3.34 -12.96 16.83
N ALA A 35 -4.67 -13.01 16.96
CA ALA A 35 -5.44 -14.24 16.74
C ALA A 35 -5.32 -14.75 15.29
N ILE A 36 -5.35 -13.86 14.30
CA ILE A 36 -5.15 -14.23 12.89
C ILE A 36 -3.72 -14.75 12.65
N ILE A 37 -2.71 -14.14 13.29
CA ILE A 37 -1.32 -14.59 13.18
C ILE A 37 -1.18 -16.00 13.79
N ALA A 38 -1.67 -16.20 15.02
CA ALA A 38 -1.63 -17.51 15.69
C ALA A 38 -2.35 -18.61 14.89
N LEU A 39 -3.48 -18.29 14.25
CA LEU A 39 -4.17 -19.24 13.37
C LEU A 39 -3.35 -19.57 12.12
N ARG A 40 -2.66 -18.60 11.52
CA ARG A 40 -1.81 -18.86 10.34
C ARG A 40 -0.61 -19.73 10.67
N ASP A 41 0.00 -19.50 11.83
CA ASP A 41 1.15 -20.27 12.29
C ASP A 41 0.75 -21.69 12.75
N ALA A 42 -0.54 -21.90 13.06
CA ALA A 42 -1.13 -23.19 13.41
C ALA A 42 -1.77 -23.94 12.22
N VAL A 43 -1.67 -23.41 10.99
CA VAL A 43 -2.03 -24.16 9.78
C VAL A 43 -0.81 -24.96 9.33
N ASP A 44 -0.81 -26.27 9.60
CA ASP A 44 0.20 -27.15 9.03
C ASP A 44 -0.07 -27.37 7.53
N GLN A 45 0.94 -27.02 6.71
CA GLN A 45 0.85 -27.02 5.25
C GLN A 45 0.57 -28.41 4.64
N GLU A 46 0.81 -29.49 5.38
CA GLU A 46 0.68 -30.85 4.88
C GLU A 46 -0.77 -31.39 4.90
N VAL A 47 -1.63 -30.88 5.79
CA VAL A 47 -2.99 -31.43 5.98
C VAL A 47 -4.09 -30.37 5.85
N GLN A 48 -3.77 -29.07 5.80
CA GLN A 48 -4.75 -27.97 5.78
C GLN A 48 -5.82 -28.10 6.90
N CYS A 49 -5.43 -28.68 8.04
CA CYS A 49 -6.25 -28.69 9.25
C CYS A 49 -5.83 -27.51 10.13
N LEU A 50 -6.81 -26.76 10.63
CA LEU A 50 -6.57 -25.71 11.61
C LEU A 50 -6.38 -26.34 12.97
N GLU A 51 -5.17 -26.28 13.50
CA GLU A 51 -4.91 -26.68 14.88
C GLU A 51 -5.28 -25.53 15.82
N MET A 52 -6.58 -25.42 16.13
CA MET A 52 -7.09 -24.39 17.03
C MET A 52 -6.44 -24.47 18.42
N GLU A 53 -6.04 -25.67 18.85
CA GLU A 53 -5.36 -25.92 20.12
C GLU A 53 -3.95 -25.34 20.14
N LYS A 54 -3.19 -25.48 19.05
CA LYS A 54 -1.83 -24.91 18.88
C LYS A 54 -1.86 -23.38 18.86
N ALA A 55 -2.86 -22.79 18.19
CA ALA A 55 -3.07 -21.34 18.22
C ALA A 55 -3.38 -20.83 19.65
N LEU A 56 -4.19 -21.56 20.42
CA LEU A 56 -4.46 -21.24 21.82
C LEU A 56 -3.20 -21.35 22.69
N GLU A 57 -2.39 -22.38 22.51
CA GLU A 57 -1.11 -22.51 23.23
C GLU A 57 -0.16 -21.35 22.93
N GLN A 58 -0.05 -20.92 21.67
CA GLN A 58 0.77 -19.77 21.30
C GLN A 58 0.27 -18.47 21.96
N LEU A 59 -1.04 -18.24 21.98
CA LEU A 59 -1.63 -17.08 22.64
C LEU A 59 -1.46 -17.18 24.16
N LYS A 60 -1.55 -18.37 24.74
CA LYS A 60 -1.31 -18.61 26.16
C LYS A 60 0.16 -18.41 26.54
N ILE A 61 1.11 -18.77 25.67
CA ILE A 61 2.54 -18.49 25.90
C ILE A 61 2.81 -16.99 25.86
N LYS A 62 2.17 -16.25 24.94
CA LYS A 62 2.37 -14.82 24.75
C LYS A 62 1.64 -13.95 25.79
N TYR A 63 0.44 -14.36 26.22
CA TYR A 63 -0.49 -13.55 27.00
C TYR A 63 -1.00 -14.25 28.27
N GLY A 64 -0.52 -15.45 28.57
CA GLY A 64 -0.90 -16.19 29.76
C GLY A 64 -0.25 -15.62 31.00
N THR A 65 -0.87 -14.63 31.62
CA THR A 65 -0.67 -14.25 33.01
C THR A 65 -1.46 -15.21 33.90
N SER A 66 -0.90 -16.39 34.16
CA SER A 66 -1.40 -17.25 35.24
C SER A 66 -1.08 -16.58 36.57
N THR A 67 -2.03 -15.83 37.13
CA THR A 67 -2.03 -15.46 38.55
C THR A 67 -2.42 -16.66 39.40
N GLN A 68 -1.42 -17.51 39.68
CA GLN A 68 -1.05 -17.86 41.05
C GLN A 68 0.40 -17.35 41.12
N ASP A 69 0.75 -16.16 41.60
CA ASP A 69 0.39 -15.47 42.82
C ASP A 69 0.49 -13.95 42.59
N ALA A 70 -0.39 -13.19 43.23
CA ALA A 70 -0.27 -11.74 43.35
C ALA A 70 0.33 -11.40 44.71
N GLU A 71 1.61 -11.00 44.75
CA GLU A 71 2.10 -10.05 45.76
C GLU A 71 3.25 -9.19 45.20
N ALA A 72 3.13 -7.87 45.40
CA ALA A 72 4.12 -6.80 45.24
C ALA A 72 4.54 -6.45 43.79
N ALA A 73 4.57 -5.20 43.33
CA ALA A 73 4.34 -3.89 43.92
C ALA A 73 4.13 -2.83 42.81
N ALA A 74 3.42 -1.75 43.18
CA ALA A 74 3.49 -0.35 42.73
C ALA A 74 4.34 -0.02 41.49
N THR A 75 3.97 0.86 40.54
CA THR A 75 3.53 2.27 40.67
C THR A 75 3.46 2.75 39.21
N SER A 76 2.47 3.45 38.68
CA SER A 76 2.35 4.91 38.79
C SER A 76 1.39 5.39 37.67
N THR A 77 0.45 6.24 38.03
CA THR A 77 -0.37 7.05 37.12
C THR A 77 0.49 8.17 36.49
N PRO A 78 0.07 8.77 35.35
CA PRO A 78 -0.74 9.98 35.50
C PRO A 78 -1.93 10.09 34.52
N ARG A 79 -3.02 10.63 35.05
CA ARG A 79 -4.20 11.13 34.32
C ARG A 79 -3.93 12.53 33.79
N LEU A 80 -4.19 12.77 32.51
CA LEU A 80 -4.71 14.01 31.89
C LEU A 80 -5.28 13.57 30.53
N GLY A 81 -6.43 13.95 30.00
CA GLY A 81 -7.45 14.93 30.33
C GLY A 81 -8.35 15.05 29.10
N ARG A 82 -9.57 14.53 29.21
CA ARG A 82 -10.84 15.03 28.63
C ARG A 82 -10.78 15.86 27.32
N ARG A 83 -11.43 15.33 26.25
CA ARG A 83 -12.45 16.12 25.53
C ARG A 83 -13.40 15.26 24.70
N GLN A 84 -14.68 15.38 25.06
CA GLN A 84 -15.85 14.86 24.35
C GLN A 84 -16.05 15.60 23.02
N LYS A 85 -16.44 14.90 21.96
CA LYS A 85 -17.53 15.32 21.05
C LYS A 85 -18.22 14.10 20.43
N ARG A 86 -19.51 13.99 20.71
CA ARG A 86 -20.51 13.17 19.99
C ARG A 86 -20.90 13.87 18.69
N THR A 87 -21.10 13.09 17.63
CA THR A 87 -22.08 13.24 16.53
C THR A 87 -21.98 11.92 15.74
N LEU A 88 -22.86 10.91 15.85
CA LEU A 88 -24.27 10.82 15.43
C LEU A 88 -24.57 11.41 14.04
N MET A 89 -24.46 10.57 13.01
CA MET A 89 -25.20 10.55 11.73
C MET A 89 -25.13 9.07 11.28
N GLN A 90 -26.09 8.20 11.63
CA GLN A 90 -27.32 7.88 10.89
C GLN A 90 -27.19 7.86 9.36
N ASP A 91 -27.35 6.65 8.83
CA ASP A 91 -27.91 6.23 7.54
C ASP A 91 -27.71 7.11 6.29
N LEU A 92 -27.00 6.56 5.29
CA LEU A 92 -27.36 6.79 3.88
C LEU A 92 -27.19 5.51 3.02
N PRO A 93 -28.18 5.20 2.15
CA PRO A 93 -28.16 4.05 1.27
C PRO A 93 -27.30 4.26 0.01
N LYS A 94 -26.70 3.16 -0.44
CA LYS A 94 -25.93 3.00 -1.67
C LYS A 94 -26.73 3.46 -2.90
N ARG A 95 -26.30 4.56 -3.54
CA ARG A 95 -26.80 4.98 -4.86
C ARG A 95 -26.20 4.09 -5.96
N LYS A 96 -27.07 3.36 -6.67
CA LYS A 96 -26.83 2.78 -8.00
C LYS A 96 -26.42 3.90 -8.97
N ARG A 97 -25.24 3.79 -9.58
CA ARG A 97 -24.91 4.55 -10.79
C ARG A 97 -25.15 3.66 -12.01
N SER A 98 -26.30 3.91 -12.62
CA SER A 98 -26.55 3.92 -14.06
C SER A 98 -25.28 3.88 -14.93
N SER A 99 -25.12 2.81 -15.69
CA SER A 99 -24.35 2.80 -16.94
C SER A 99 -25.33 2.92 -18.10
N LEU A 100 -25.56 4.16 -18.56
CA LEU A 100 -26.09 4.42 -19.89
C LEU A 100 -24.89 4.37 -20.84
N VAL A 101 -24.87 3.35 -21.67
CA VAL A 101 -24.00 3.23 -22.85
C VAL A 101 -24.56 4.21 -23.88
N LEU A 102 -23.79 5.25 -24.18
CA LEU A 102 -23.98 6.04 -25.39
C LEU A 102 -22.89 5.61 -26.37
N GLU A 103 -23.33 5.01 -27.47
CA GLU A 103 -22.55 4.83 -28.69
C GLU A 103 -22.27 6.20 -29.32
N SER A 104 -21.07 6.35 -29.86
CA SER A 104 -20.78 7.41 -30.83
C SER A 104 -19.67 6.93 -31.75
N ASP A 105 -20.08 6.45 -32.92
CA ASP A 105 -19.24 6.33 -34.11
C ASP A 105 -18.69 7.69 -34.51
N SER A 106 -17.41 7.74 -34.88
CA SER A 106 -16.81 8.82 -35.65
C SER A 106 -15.57 8.27 -36.35
N ASP A 107 -15.80 7.79 -37.56
CA ASP A 107 -14.82 7.67 -38.64
C ASP A 107 -14.32 9.08 -39.01
N GLU A 108 -13.01 9.28 -39.05
CA GLU A 108 -12.40 10.23 -40.01
C GLU A 108 -10.99 9.75 -40.35
N ASP A 109 -10.81 9.62 -41.67
CA ASP A 109 -9.66 9.19 -42.44
C ASP A 109 -8.62 10.33 -42.57
N PHE A 110 -7.32 10.01 -42.55
CA PHE A 110 -6.33 10.86 -43.23
C PHE A 110 -5.14 10.02 -43.69
N GLY A 111 -5.07 9.86 -45.01
CA GLY A 111 -4.12 9.02 -45.72
C GLY A 111 -2.71 9.58 -45.87
N GLY A 112 -1.89 8.83 -46.62
CA GLY A 112 -0.62 9.31 -47.17
C GLY A 112 0.46 8.25 -47.32
N GLN A 113 0.42 7.50 -48.44
CA GLN A 113 1.51 6.65 -48.91
C GLN A 113 2.67 7.46 -49.51
N THR A 114 3.90 7.12 -49.12
CA THR A 114 5.13 7.04 -49.96
C THR A 114 6.10 6.16 -49.15
N GLY A 115 6.75 5.09 -49.60
CA GLY A 115 7.40 4.84 -50.88
C GLY A 115 8.91 4.66 -50.64
N ALA A 116 9.40 3.41 -50.76
CA ALA A 116 10.77 2.99 -51.14
C ALA A 116 11.94 2.91 -50.11
N THR A 117 12.52 1.69 -50.06
CA THR A 117 13.93 1.28 -49.86
C THR A 117 14.61 1.58 -48.51
N VAL A 118 15.36 0.70 -47.84
CA VAL A 118 16.32 -0.31 -48.30
C VAL A 118 16.56 -1.34 -47.18
N ASP A 119 16.91 -2.55 -47.61
CA ASP A 119 17.43 -3.68 -46.84
C ASP A 119 18.79 -3.36 -46.17
N VAL A 120 18.90 -3.51 -44.84
CA VAL A 120 20.19 -3.69 -44.14
C VAL A 120 19.99 -4.65 -42.97
N LEU A 121 20.52 -5.85 -43.15
CA LEU A 121 20.70 -6.91 -42.15
C LEU A 121 21.62 -6.46 -41.00
N SER A 122 21.22 -6.70 -39.74
CA SER A 122 22.20 -6.92 -38.66
C SER A 122 21.59 -7.56 -37.40
N PRO A 123 22.42 -8.28 -36.61
CA PRO A 123 22.05 -9.53 -35.98
C PRO A 123 21.39 -9.38 -34.61
N VAL A 124 20.50 -10.32 -34.31
CA VAL A 124 19.84 -10.49 -33.01
C VAL A 124 20.89 -10.86 -31.96
N ALA A 125 21.38 -9.84 -31.26
CA ALA A 125 22.08 -9.98 -30.00
C ALA A 125 21.05 -10.23 -28.89
N SER A 126 21.18 -11.38 -28.25
CA SER A 126 20.93 -11.66 -26.83
C SER A 126 19.90 -10.75 -26.14
N SER A 127 18.64 -11.19 -26.14
CA SER A 127 17.56 -10.57 -25.36
C SER A 127 17.83 -10.70 -23.85
N LYS A 128 18.66 -9.80 -23.30
CA LYS A 128 18.50 -9.36 -21.91
C LYS A 128 17.12 -8.72 -21.83
N LYS A 129 16.26 -9.28 -20.99
CA LYS A 129 14.89 -8.81 -20.70
C LYS A 129 14.92 -7.34 -20.28
N ASN A 130 14.89 -6.42 -21.24
CA ASN A 130 14.72 -5.00 -20.99
C ASN A 130 13.31 -4.82 -20.44
N VAL A 131 13.22 -4.58 -19.13
CA VAL A 131 11.99 -4.08 -18.51
C VAL A 131 11.67 -2.79 -19.25
N LYS A 132 10.66 -2.82 -20.13
CA LYS A 132 10.28 -1.69 -20.96
C LYS A 132 10.00 -0.51 -20.02
N LYS A 133 10.88 0.51 -20.05
CA LYS A 133 10.65 1.77 -19.34
C LYS A 133 9.29 2.29 -19.81
N SER A 134 8.44 2.73 -18.89
CA SER A 134 7.13 3.26 -19.28
C SER A 134 7.34 4.53 -20.12
N ARG A 135 6.55 4.73 -21.19
CA ARG A 135 6.62 5.95 -22.04
C ARG A 135 6.59 7.25 -21.22
N ILE A 136 5.88 7.22 -20.11
CA ILE A 136 5.78 8.32 -19.15
C ILE A 136 7.12 8.63 -18.49
N HIS A 137 7.89 7.61 -18.13
CA HIS A 137 9.21 7.78 -17.53
C HIS A 137 10.19 8.48 -18.49
N GLU A 138 10.22 8.05 -19.74
CA GLU A 138 11.06 8.62 -20.78
C GLU A 138 10.74 10.11 -20.99
N GLN A 139 9.45 10.44 -21.10
CA GLN A 139 9.01 11.82 -21.22
C GLN A 139 9.41 12.71 -20.04
N VAL A 140 9.38 12.21 -18.81
CA VAL A 140 9.79 12.99 -17.62
C VAL A 140 11.30 13.19 -17.56
N GLN A 141 12.10 12.24 -18.06
CA GLN A 141 13.56 12.38 -18.12
C GLN A 141 14.04 13.28 -19.27
N GLU A 142 13.37 13.25 -20.41
CA GLU A 142 13.75 14.03 -21.60
C GLU A 142 13.49 15.53 -21.45
N THR A 143 12.61 15.92 -20.53
CA THR A 143 12.21 17.32 -20.36
C THR A 143 12.50 17.79 -18.93
N PRO A 144 13.34 18.84 -18.77
CA PRO A 144 13.57 19.41 -17.45
C PRO A 144 12.31 20.09 -16.92
N ALA A 145 12.19 20.17 -15.60
CA ALA A 145 11.10 20.83 -14.91
C ALA A 145 11.05 22.32 -15.27
N ALA A 146 9.83 22.84 -15.38
CA ALA A 146 9.60 24.27 -15.62
C ALA A 146 10.22 25.15 -14.52
N ARG A 147 10.41 24.59 -13.31
CA ARG A 147 11.15 25.18 -12.20
C ARG A 147 12.27 24.25 -11.78
N ALA A 148 13.50 24.77 -11.73
CA ALA A 148 14.67 24.00 -11.33
C ALA A 148 14.55 23.42 -9.91
N GLU A 149 13.88 24.14 -8.99
CA GLU A 149 13.63 23.69 -7.62
C GLU A 149 12.77 22.42 -7.54
N ASN A 150 11.85 22.22 -8.50
CA ASN A 150 11.01 21.03 -8.55
C ASN A 150 11.76 19.82 -9.14
N GLN A 151 12.90 20.01 -9.80
CA GLN A 151 13.60 18.94 -10.52
C GLN A 151 14.00 17.80 -9.58
N THR A 152 14.53 18.13 -8.40
CA THR A 152 14.93 17.11 -7.40
C THR A 152 13.74 16.28 -6.96
N LEU A 153 12.61 16.92 -6.65
CA LEU A 153 11.38 16.24 -6.25
C LEU A 153 10.82 15.36 -7.38
N VAL A 154 10.86 15.86 -8.62
CA VAL A 154 10.42 15.10 -9.81
C VAL A 154 11.28 13.85 -10.00
N ASN A 155 12.61 13.98 -9.89
CA ASN A 155 13.53 12.84 -10.00
C ASN A 155 13.25 11.78 -8.92
N GLN A 156 13.04 12.21 -7.67
CA GLN A 156 12.71 11.32 -6.55
C GLN A 156 11.37 10.60 -6.74
N LEU A 157 10.32 11.31 -7.18
CA LEU A 157 9.02 10.71 -7.47
C LEU A 157 9.09 9.70 -8.61
N VAL A 158 9.91 9.97 -9.61
CA VAL A 158 10.14 9.07 -10.73
C VAL A 158 10.80 7.78 -10.26
N GLU A 159 11.87 7.89 -9.48
CA GLU A 159 12.61 6.74 -8.95
C GLU A 159 11.72 5.90 -8.04
N LEU A 160 11.00 6.55 -7.12
CA LEU A 160 10.04 5.90 -6.23
C LEU A 160 8.90 5.21 -7.02
N GLY A 161 8.42 5.84 -8.10
CA GLY A 161 7.39 5.26 -8.96
C GLY A 161 7.88 4.03 -9.72
N GLN A 162 9.11 4.07 -10.24
CA GLN A 162 9.73 2.91 -10.89
C GLN A 162 9.99 1.77 -9.93
N PHE A 163 10.44 2.09 -8.73
CA PHE A 163 10.61 1.10 -7.66
C PHE A 163 9.28 0.38 -7.43
N GLU A 164 8.21 1.09 -7.12
CA GLU A 164 6.89 0.46 -6.93
C GLU A 164 6.40 -0.38 -8.10
N MET A 165 6.66 0.05 -9.34
CA MET A 165 6.30 -0.76 -10.51
C MET A 165 7.06 -2.09 -10.56
N ARG A 166 8.32 -2.11 -10.12
CA ARG A 166 9.14 -3.32 -10.02
C ARG A 166 8.65 -4.25 -8.91
N HIS A 167 8.17 -3.70 -7.79
CA HIS A 167 7.62 -4.45 -6.65
C HIS A 167 6.12 -4.82 -6.79
N GLY A 168 5.57 -4.77 -8.01
CA GLY A 168 4.18 -5.18 -8.27
C GLY A 168 3.11 -4.13 -7.94
N HIS A 169 3.48 -3.01 -7.31
CA HIS A 169 2.60 -1.87 -7.02
C HIS A 169 2.40 -0.94 -8.22
N THR A 170 2.03 -1.53 -9.36
CA THR A 170 1.96 -0.83 -10.66
C THR A 170 1.05 0.40 -10.67
N GLN A 171 -0.11 0.34 -10.00
CA GLN A 171 -1.05 1.47 -9.93
C GLN A 171 -0.50 2.63 -9.10
N ARG A 172 0.15 2.34 -7.96
CA ARG A 172 0.79 3.36 -7.11
C ARG A 172 1.95 4.01 -7.86
N GLY A 173 2.79 3.19 -8.50
CA GLY A 173 3.93 3.66 -9.27
C GLY A 173 3.50 4.54 -10.45
N LEU A 174 2.44 4.15 -11.17
CA LEU A 174 1.88 4.95 -12.26
C LEU A 174 1.31 6.28 -11.77
N ALA A 175 0.68 6.31 -10.59
CA ALA A 175 0.19 7.56 -9.99
C ALA A 175 1.35 8.50 -9.63
N ARG A 176 2.46 7.98 -9.11
CA ARG A 176 3.68 8.75 -8.81
C ARG A 176 4.30 9.34 -10.08
N LEU A 177 4.40 8.54 -11.13
CA LEU A 177 4.91 8.99 -12.42
C LEU A 177 4.03 10.09 -13.04
N ARG A 178 2.70 9.95 -12.98
CA ARG A 178 1.77 10.99 -13.46
C ARG A 178 1.87 12.26 -12.63
N ALA A 179 2.04 12.16 -11.32
CA ALA A 179 2.24 13.33 -10.47
C ALA A 179 3.58 14.03 -10.75
N ALA A 180 4.65 13.27 -11.01
CA ALA A 180 5.93 13.82 -11.42
C ALA A 180 5.82 14.65 -12.70
N MET A 181 5.04 14.18 -13.71
CA MET A 181 4.74 14.98 -14.90
C MET A 181 4.06 16.31 -14.55
N GLN A 182 3.04 16.29 -13.68
CA GLN A 182 2.30 17.51 -13.36
C GLN A 182 3.11 18.50 -12.52
N ILE A 183 3.98 18.01 -11.64
CA ILE A 183 4.91 18.85 -10.86
C ILE A 183 6.00 19.44 -11.77
N ARG A 184 6.46 18.68 -12.76
CA ARG A 184 7.40 19.15 -13.80
C ARG A 184 6.79 20.29 -14.62
N ASP A 185 5.54 20.14 -15.05
CA ASP A 185 4.84 21.11 -15.89
C ASP A 185 4.25 22.29 -15.09
N ALA A 186 4.20 22.17 -13.77
CA ALA A 186 3.71 23.22 -12.89
C ALA A 186 4.62 24.45 -12.90
N ARG A 187 4.01 25.64 -13.05
CA ARG A 187 4.71 26.93 -12.96
C ARG A 187 5.02 27.37 -11.52
N MET A 188 4.45 26.67 -10.53
CA MET A 188 4.64 26.92 -9.11
C MET A 188 5.70 26.00 -8.52
N VAL A 189 6.48 26.53 -7.57
CA VAL A 189 7.38 25.71 -6.76
C VAL A 189 6.56 24.92 -5.75
N VAL A 190 6.79 23.61 -5.68
CA VAL A 190 6.10 22.72 -4.75
C VAL A 190 6.97 22.54 -3.51
N THR A 191 6.56 23.16 -2.40
CA THR A 191 7.25 23.06 -1.11
C THR A 191 6.50 22.22 -0.09
N SER A 192 5.29 21.74 -0.42
CA SER A 192 4.49 20.84 0.40
C SER A 192 3.53 20.01 -0.45
N GLY A 193 3.12 18.86 0.08
CA GLY A 193 2.09 18.00 -0.48
C GLY A 193 0.74 18.69 -0.58
N ALA A 194 0.42 19.61 0.34
CA ALA A 194 -0.79 20.43 0.25
C ALA A 194 -0.82 21.32 -1.01
N GLN A 195 0.32 21.85 -1.43
CA GLN A 195 0.45 22.57 -2.69
C GLN A 195 0.38 21.60 -3.88
N ALA A 196 1.08 20.47 -3.80
CA ALA A 196 1.06 19.44 -4.83
C ALA A 196 -0.37 18.95 -5.13
N LYS A 197 -1.20 18.79 -4.09
CA LYS A 197 -2.61 18.36 -4.19
C LYS A 197 -3.49 19.28 -5.04
N LYS A 198 -3.08 20.52 -5.28
CA LYS A 198 -3.80 21.45 -6.17
C LYS A 198 -3.58 21.12 -7.65
N LEU A 199 -2.54 20.36 -7.97
CA LEU A 199 -2.22 19.95 -9.33
C LEU A 199 -3.13 18.80 -9.76
N GLU A 200 -3.42 18.75 -11.06
CA GLU A 200 -4.20 17.65 -11.63
C GLU A 200 -3.49 16.31 -11.35
N ARG A 201 -4.25 15.24 -11.10
CA ARG A 201 -3.71 13.87 -10.89
C ARG A 201 -2.82 13.68 -9.66
N VAL A 202 -2.70 14.69 -8.78
CA VAL A 202 -2.08 14.54 -7.46
C VAL A 202 -3.16 14.29 -6.40
N GLY A 203 -3.35 13.01 -6.08
CA GLY A 203 -4.27 12.59 -5.04
C GLY A 203 -3.71 12.75 -3.61
N PRO A 204 -4.53 12.55 -2.56
CA PRO A 204 -4.10 12.64 -1.16
C PRO A 204 -2.89 11.75 -0.84
N SER A 205 -2.89 10.49 -1.33
CA SER A 205 -1.78 9.56 -1.10
C SER A 205 -0.47 10.04 -1.71
N VAL A 206 -0.53 10.64 -2.91
CA VAL A 206 0.66 11.19 -3.57
C VAL A 206 1.12 12.44 -2.84
N ALA A 207 0.20 13.31 -2.40
CA ALA A 207 0.54 14.49 -1.60
C ALA A 207 1.29 14.12 -0.31
N THR A 208 0.82 13.11 0.41
CA THR A 208 1.54 12.60 1.60
C THR A 208 2.94 12.10 1.25
N LYS A 209 3.11 11.38 0.12
CA LYS A 209 4.43 10.95 -0.33
C LYS A 209 5.33 12.11 -0.77
N VAL A 210 4.76 13.18 -1.33
CA VAL A 210 5.50 14.41 -1.61
C VAL A 210 5.99 15.06 -0.32
N ASP A 211 5.14 15.17 0.70
CA ASP A 211 5.56 15.66 2.03
C ASP A 211 6.68 14.79 2.61
N GLN A 212 6.56 13.46 2.49
CA GLN A 212 7.60 12.55 2.94
C GLN A 212 8.93 12.75 2.19
N LEU A 213 8.90 12.85 0.86
CA LEU A 213 10.10 13.07 0.05
C LEU A 213 10.78 14.41 0.35
N LEU A 214 9.99 15.46 0.64
CA LEU A 214 10.52 16.77 1.00
C LEU A 214 11.13 16.81 2.40
N ASN A 215 10.60 16.04 3.35
CA ASN A 215 11.05 16.06 4.75
C ASN A 215 12.13 14.99 5.06
N GLU A 216 11.94 13.77 4.57
CA GLU A 216 12.75 12.59 4.92
C GLU A 216 13.63 12.12 3.75
N GLY A 217 13.28 12.49 2.51
CA GLY A 217 13.99 12.09 1.31
C GLY A 217 13.57 10.73 0.75
N LEU A 218 14.23 10.33 -0.33
CA LEU A 218 13.89 9.11 -1.06
C LEU A 218 14.22 7.83 -0.29
N GLU A 219 15.33 7.79 0.44
CA GLU A 219 15.79 6.59 1.18
C GLU A 219 14.78 6.17 2.24
N ALA A 220 14.19 7.13 2.96
CA ALA A 220 13.15 6.85 3.95
C ALA A 220 11.87 6.33 3.28
N ALA A 221 11.51 6.88 2.12
CA ALA A 221 10.34 6.45 1.36
C ALA A 221 10.49 5.04 0.76
N LEU A 222 11.72 4.59 0.49
CA LEU A 222 12.02 3.24 0.01
C LEU A 222 12.07 2.20 1.13
N ARG A 223 12.56 2.56 2.32
CA ARG A 223 12.61 1.67 3.49
C ARG A 223 11.27 1.03 3.87
N GLU A 224 10.15 1.74 3.66
CA GLU A 224 8.79 1.20 3.87
C GLU A 224 8.54 -0.10 3.08
N TYR A 225 9.26 -0.34 1.99
CA TYR A 225 9.05 -1.50 1.13
C TYR A 225 10.08 -2.62 1.34
N ASP A 226 11.24 -2.32 1.93
CA ASP A 226 12.23 -3.34 2.28
C ASP A 226 11.67 -4.28 3.38
N GLU A 227 10.84 -3.73 4.28
CA GLU A 227 10.15 -4.50 5.33
C GLU A 227 9.08 -5.45 4.75
N ASP A 228 8.44 -5.06 3.64
CA ASP A 228 7.42 -5.88 2.96
C ASP A 228 8.05 -6.97 2.06
N ASP A 229 9.19 -6.71 1.43
CA ASP A 229 9.91 -7.69 0.60
C ASP A 229 10.60 -8.77 1.44
N GLU A 230 11.11 -8.44 2.63
CA GLU A 230 11.67 -9.45 3.54
C GLU A 230 10.58 -10.44 3.99
N ALA A 231 9.35 -9.95 4.23
CA ALA A 231 8.20 -10.80 4.50
C ALA A 231 7.80 -11.70 3.31
N MET A 232 8.11 -11.30 2.07
CA MET A 232 7.87 -12.10 0.85
C MET A 232 9.02 -13.05 0.51
N ALA A 233 10.25 -12.77 0.97
CA ALA A 233 11.43 -13.61 0.72
C ALA A 233 11.50 -14.82 1.67
N VAL A 234 10.92 -14.73 2.86
CA VAL A 234 10.89 -15.83 3.86
C VAL A 234 9.87 -16.92 3.48
N ALA A 235 9.03 -16.71 2.47
CA ALA A 235 7.99 -17.64 2.03
C ALA A 235 8.38 -18.58 0.87
N LYS A 236 9.68 -18.88 0.68
CA LYS A 236 10.16 -19.82 -0.37
C LYS A 236 10.90 -21.01 0.20
#